data_AF-A0A9P1N481-F1
#
_entry.id   AF-A0A9P1N481-F1
#
_cell.length_a   1.000
_cell.length_b   1.000
_cell.length_c   1.000
_cell.angle_alpha   90.00
_cell.angle_beta   90.00
_cell.angle_gamma   90.00
#
_symmetry.space_group_name_H-M   'P 1'
#
loop_
_entity.id
_entity.type
_entity.pdbx_description
1 polymer ?
#
loop_
_entity_poly.entity_id
_entity_poly.type
_entity_poly.pdbx_seq_one_letter_code
_entity_poly.pdbx_strand_id
1 'polypeptide(L)'
;MKYCLLYMQAWIIFLDFLLSLCMTPYVFFPACAGFTIGIFHNLNVPMDFQSFFAICCIAIMNLAVPIILENRHNILVRGRFRITRKFTRYVFYVSNVVVPILSHIPVALNLPDQTKAALTILETTVPCPTIEYFQYEIFALGLDNTISSIGIGTIVIFALSESLFFSIHSIHHLKKITNFTSKNTQKLQKSVFTAISLQLVTTTAVALIPASYFIVSIQSGYYNQAITNVCFILISIHGFLATISICTFYPDSTDITTCEDLPIIRSAIYIILDFLVMFSSIFYIFILVSVRNITRNASNFMKTRPEKVIIYQTLVLLFVKLLCFPLILFATGFLQDLNLNGILDVIYYPLFIIDFLTTPIVFQITYLFCNKTNLEILLKMNFRKLKTWKTICCGHNSSNYVQQYEISRFRVTTIT
;
A
#
# COMPACT_ATOMS: atom_id res chain seq x y z
N MET A 1 9.04 -12.60 -18.05
CA MET A 1 9.40 -12.03 -16.73
C MET A 1 9.38 -10.50 -16.71
N LYS A 2 10.17 -9.80 -17.53
CA LYS A 2 10.23 -8.31 -17.50
C LYS A 2 8.83 -7.67 -17.47
N TYR A 3 7.94 -8.11 -18.36
CA TYR A 3 6.54 -7.67 -18.40
C TYR A 3 5.69 -8.05 -17.17
N CYS A 4 5.95 -9.20 -16.53
CA CYS A 4 5.22 -9.61 -15.32
C CYS A 4 5.64 -8.78 -14.11
N LEU A 5 6.93 -8.44 -14.01
CA LEU A 5 7.44 -7.52 -12.99
C LEU A 5 6.91 -6.11 -13.22
N LEU A 6 6.90 -5.63 -14.47
CA LEU A 6 6.29 -4.35 -14.83
C LEU A 6 4.81 -4.30 -14.47
N TYR A 7 4.06 -5.37 -14.75
CA TYR A 7 2.65 -5.48 -14.38
C TYR A 7 2.42 -5.34 -12.88
N MET A 8 3.18 -6.08 -12.06
CA MET A 8 3.10 -5.98 -10.60
C MET A 8 3.45 -4.58 -10.11
N GLN A 9 4.54 -3.99 -10.61
CA GLN A 9 4.98 -2.66 -10.21
C GLN A 9 3.99 -1.57 -10.63
N ALA A 10 3.38 -1.68 -11.80
CA ALA A 10 2.32 -0.78 -12.24
C ALA A 10 1.10 -0.82 -11.29
N TRP A 11 0.70 -2.01 -10.84
CA TRP A 11 -0.37 -2.16 -9.85
C TRP A 11 0.00 -1.62 -8.47
N ILE A 12 1.24 -1.79 -8.03
CA ILE A 12 1.72 -1.20 -6.76
C ILE A 12 1.65 0.33 -6.84
N ILE A 13 2.22 0.93 -7.88
CA ILE A 13 2.22 2.39 -8.08
C ILE A 13 0.78 2.92 -8.18
N PHE A 14 -0.08 2.23 -8.94
CA PHE A 14 -1.48 2.61 -9.07
C PHE A 14 -2.21 2.56 -7.72
N LEU A 15 -1.98 1.50 -6.94
CA LEU A 15 -2.60 1.35 -5.63
C LEU A 15 -2.10 2.40 -4.63
N ASP A 16 -0.80 2.72 -4.65
CA ASP A 16 -0.23 3.76 -3.80
C ASP A 16 -0.86 5.13 -4.12
N PHE A 17 -1.04 5.45 -5.40
CA PHE A 17 -1.74 6.66 -5.83
C PHE A 17 -3.21 6.67 -5.40
N LEU A 18 -3.91 5.55 -5.60
CA LEU A 18 -5.32 5.38 -5.23
C LEU A 18 -5.53 5.58 -3.73
N LEU A 19 -4.73 4.91 -2.89
CA LEU A 19 -4.91 4.94 -1.43
C LEU A 19 -4.33 6.22 -0.81
N SER A 20 -3.24 6.77 -1.32
CA SER A 20 -2.59 7.94 -0.69
C SER A 20 -3.17 9.27 -1.13
N LEU A 21 -3.60 9.38 -2.39
CA LEU A 21 -4.05 10.64 -2.99
C LEU A 21 -5.55 10.65 -3.30
N CYS A 22 -6.05 9.61 -4.00
CA CYS A 22 -7.45 9.61 -4.44
C CYS A 22 -8.41 9.41 -3.26
N MET A 23 -8.10 8.48 -2.35
CA MET A 23 -8.99 8.12 -1.25
C MET A 23 -8.50 8.63 0.10
N THR A 24 -7.24 8.41 0.46
CA THR A 24 -6.70 8.72 1.79
C THR A 24 -7.62 8.19 2.91
N PRO A 25 -7.81 6.86 3.01
CA PRO A 25 -8.80 6.28 3.90
C PRO A 25 -8.40 6.36 5.37
N TYR A 26 -9.39 6.56 6.24
CA TYR A 26 -9.28 6.47 7.69
C TYR A 26 -10.24 5.38 8.20
N VAL A 27 -9.69 4.33 8.81
CA VAL A 27 -10.46 3.11 9.13
C VAL A 27 -10.53 2.87 10.64
N PHE A 28 -11.74 2.59 11.12
CA PHE A 28 -12.07 2.14 12.47
C PHE A 28 -12.23 0.61 12.47
N PHE A 29 -11.18 -0.08 12.91
CA PHE A 29 -11.15 -1.55 12.97
C PHE A 29 -11.31 -2.03 14.43
N PRO A 30 -12.20 -3.00 14.75
CA PRO A 30 -12.74 -4.06 13.88
C PRO A 30 -14.09 -3.81 13.21
N ALA A 31 -14.66 -2.60 13.32
CA ALA A 31 -15.97 -2.30 12.74
C ALA A 31 -16.03 -2.28 11.19
N CYS A 32 -14.89 -2.48 10.50
CA CYS A 32 -14.76 -2.37 9.05
C CYS A 32 -15.46 -1.12 8.48
N ALA A 33 -15.33 -0.01 9.20
CA ALA A 33 -15.97 1.25 8.90
C ALA A 33 -14.94 2.37 8.84
N GLY A 34 -15.26 3.46 8.14
CA GLY A 34 -14.32 4.55 7.94
C GLY A 34 -14.83 5.62 7.00
N PHE A 35 -13.94 6.52 6.64
CA PHE A 35 -14.20 7.60 5.69
C PHE A 35 -12.96 7.86 4.83
N THR A 36 -13.12 8.63 3.76
CA THR A 36 -12.04 9.07 2.86
C THR A 36 -12.00 10.59 2.80
N ILE A 37 -10.82 11.18 2.65
CA ILE A 37 -10.63 12.64 2.54
C ILE A 37 -9.81 13.05 1.29
N GLY A 38 -9.57 12.12 0.38
CA GLY A 38 -8.80 12.36 -0.85
C GLY A 38 -9.60 13.06 -1.97
N ILE A 39 -9.03 13.06 -3.18
CA ILE A 39 -9.64 13.68 -4.38
C ILE A 39 -11.06 13.15 -4.64
N PHE A 40 -11.31 11.86 -4.44
CA PHE A 40 -12.62 11.26 -4.68
C PHE A 40 -13.70 11.80 -3.76
N HIS A 41 -13.36 12.08 -2.49
CA HIS A 41 -14.27 12.76 -1.58
C HIS A 41 -14.62 14.17 -2.09
N ASN A 42 -13.62 14.93 -2.56
CA ASN A 42 -13.83 16.28 -3.10
C ASN A 42 -14.68 16.30 -4.38
N LEU A 43 -14.64 15.21 -5.16
CA LEU A 43 -15.46 15.02 -6.36
C LEU A 43 -16.83 14.38 -6.05
N ASN A 44 -17.16 14.18 -4.78
CA ASN A 44 -18.38 13.52 -4.32
C ASN A 44 -18.57 12.11 -4.91
N VAL A 45 -17.48 11.37 -5.10
CA VAL A 45 -17.56 9.96 -5.54
C VAL A 45 -18.14 9.13 -4.38
N PRO A 46 -19.20 8.33 -4.61
CA PRO A 46 -19.82 7.52 -3.57
C PRO A 46 -18.86 6.56 -2.85
N MET A 47 -18.97 6.46 -1.52
CA MET A 47 -18.07 5.66 -0.66
C MET A 47 -18.17 4.15 -0.86
N ASP A 48 -19.35 3.66 -1.24
CA ASP A 48 -19.60 2.29 -1.65
C ASP A 48 -18.79 1.92 -2.90
N PHE A 49 -18.78 2.79 -3.91
CA PHE A 49 -17.96 2.60 -5.10
C PHE A 49 -16.46 2.68 -4.77
N GLN A 50 -16.04 3.70 -4.01
CA GLN A 50 -14.63 3.87 -3.62
C GLN A 50 -14.10 2.64 -2.88
N SER A 51 -14.84 2.14 -1.89
CA SER A 51 -14.46 0.99 -1.08
C SER A 51 -14.40 -0.30 -1.92
N PHE A 52 -15.42 -0.57 -2.73
CA PHE A 52 -15.44 -1.73 -3.63
C PHE A 52 -14.27 -1.72 -4.61
N PHE A 53 -14.03 -0.57 -5.25
CA PHE A 53 -12.94 -0.40 -6.20
C PHE A 53 -11.58 -0.61 -5.56
N ALA A 54 -11.34 0.01 -4.38
CA ALA A 54 -10.09 -0.13 -3.65
C ALA A 54 -9.78 -1.58 -3.27
N ILE A 55 -10.77 -2.29 -2.70
CA ILE A 55 -10.55 -3.66 -2.27
C ILE A 55 -10.26 -4.58 -3.46
N CYS A 56 -10.96 -4.38 -4.58
CA CYS A 56 -10.67 -5.10 -5.83
C CYS A 56 -9.23 -4.83 -6.32
N CYS A 57 -8.79 -3.58 -6.33
CA CYS A 57 -7.42 -3.23 -6.76
C CYS A 57 -6.35 -3.83 -5.84
N ILE A 58 -6.56 -3.80 -4.51
CA ILE A 58 -5.67 -4.44 -3.54
C ILE A 58 -5.57 -5.94 -3.81
N ALA A 59 -6.70 -6.61 -4.05
CA ALA A 59 -6.74 -8.04 -4.30
C ALA A 59 -6.07 -8.43 -5.64
N ILE A 60 -6.32 -7.68 -6.71
CA ILE A 60 -5.69 -7.90 -8.02
C ILE A 60 -4.18 -7.70 -7.95
N MET A 61 -3.71 -6.68 -7.21
CA MET A 61 -2.28 -6.45 -6.97
C MET A 61 -1.63 -7.66 -6.28
N ASN A 62 -2.26 -8.20 -5.23
CA ASN A 62 -1.76 -9.40 -4.54
C ASN A 62 -1.71 -10.63 -5.46
N LEU A 63 -2.70 -10.76 -6.36
CA LEU A 63 -2.76 -11.85 -7.34
C LEU A 63 -1.81 -11.67 -8.55
N ALA A 64 -1.09 -10.55 -8.64
CA ALA A 64 0.04 -10.42 -9.57
C ALA A 64 1.22 -11.34 -9.19
N VAL A 65 1.33 -11.75 -7.92
CA VAL A 65 2.40 -12.63 -7.43
C VAL A 65 2.32 -14.03 -8.05
N PRO A 66 1.18 -14.77 -7.99
CA PRO A 66 1.00 -16.02 -8.72
C PRO A 66 1.34 -15.93 -10.21
N ILE A 67 1.01 -14.82 -10.88
CA ILE A 67 1.34 -14.60 -12.31
C ILE A 67 2.86 -14.59 -12.54
N ILE A 68 3.62 -13.94 -11.66
CA ILE A 68 5.08 -13.94 -11.71
C ILE A 68 5.64 -15.35 -11.48
N LEU A 69 5.11 -16.05 -10.48
CA LEU A 69 5.52 -17.41 -10.12
C LEU A 69 5.20 -18.41 -11.23
N GLU A 70 4.04 -18.29 -11.89
CA GLU A 70 3.66 -19.07 -13.07
C GLU A 70 4.63 -18.82 -14.23
N ASN A 71 4.97 -17.56 -14.51
CA ASN A 71 5.91 -17.24 -15.57
C ASN A 71 7.30 -17.82 -15.29
N ARG A 72 7.71 -17.94 -14.01
CA ARG A 72 8.97 -18.59 -13.62
C ARG A 72 8.90 -20.10 -13.74
N HIS A 73 7.82 -20.68 -13.22
CA HIS A 73 7.53 -22.10 -13.32
C HIS A 73 7.59 -22.57 -14.78
N ASN A 74 6.97 -21.83 -15.70
CA ASN A 74 6.96 -22.15 -17.13
C ASN A 74 8.35 -22.18 -17.81
N ILE A 75 9.34 -21.46 -17.25
CA ILE A 75 10.72 -21.47 -17.77
C ILE A 75 11.49 -22.69 -17.23
N LEU A 76 11.25 -23.05 -15.97
CA LEU A 76 11.99 -24.11 -15.28
C LEU A 76 11.41 -25.51 -15.51
N VAL A 77 10.10 -25.60 -15.70
CA VAL A 77 9.39 -26.88 -15.70
C VAL A 77 9.18 -27.36 -17.13
N ARG A 78 9.48 -28.64 -17.37
CA ARG A 78 9.17 -29.35 -18.62
C ARG A 78 8.17 -30.47 -18.31
N GLY A 79 7.19 -30.67 -19.19
CA GLY A 79 6.20 -31.75 -19.08
C GLY A 79 4.78 -31.27 -18.73
N ARG A 80 3.96 -32.18 -18.19
CA ARG A 80 2.50 -32.03 -18.06
C ARG A 80 2.01 -30.86 -17.20
N PHE A 81 2.82 -30.41 -16.24
CA PHE A 81 2.43 -29.35 -15.30
C PHE A 81 2.69 -27.94 -15.82
N ARG A 82 3.31 -27.81 -17.00
CA ARG A 82 3.58 -26.53 -17.65
C ARG A 82 2.33 -26.04 -18.38
N ILE A 83 1.94 -24.78 -18.16
CA ILE A 83 0.83 -24.16 -18.91
C ILE A 83 1.36 -23.73 -20.29
N THR A 84 1.18 -24.58 -21.29
CA THR A 84 1.68 -24.32 -22.66
C THR A 84 0.63 -23.72 -23.59
N ARG A 85 -0.64 -24.07 -23.39
CA ARG A 85 -1.75 -23.62 -24.25
C ARG A 85 -2.09 -22.16 -23.96
N LYS A 86 -2.14 -21.33 -25.00
CA LYS A 86 -2.50 -19.90 -24.90
C LYS A 86 -3.85 -19.69 -24.19
N PHE A 87 -4.85 -20.50 -24.55
CA PHE A 87 -6.18 -20.43 -23.95
C PHE A 87 -6.15 -20.68 -22.44
N THR A 88 -5.49 -21.75 -21.98
CA THR A 88 -5.37 -22.07 -20.54
C THR A 88 -4.64 -20.97 -19.78
N ARG A 89 -3.60 -20.38 -20.38
CA ARG A 89 -2.87 -19.26 -19.79
C ARG A 89 -3.71 -17.98 -19.69
N TYR A 90 -4.53 -17.72 -20.71
CA TYR A 90 -5.50 -16.63 -20.69
C TYR A 90 -6.55 -16.83 -19.57
N VAL A 91 -7.11 -18.03 -19.45
CA VAL A 91 -8.06 -18.38 -18.38
C VAL A 91 -7.44 -18.16 -16.99
N PHE A 92 -6.19 -18.57 -16.79
CA PHE A 92 -5.46 -18.36 -15.54
C PHE A 92 -5.26 -16.86 -15.20
N TYR A 93 -4.93 -16.02 -16.18
CA TYR A 93 -4.78 -14.58 -15.95
C TYR A 93 -6.13 -13.90 -15.71
N VAL A 94 -7.17 -14.29 -16.43
CA VAL A 94 -8.52 -13.78 -16.23
C VAL A 94 -9.09 -14.19 -14.88
N SER A 95 -8.86 -15.43 -14.41
CA SER A 95 -9.33 -15.86 -13.08
C SER A 95 -8.70 -15.04 -11.96
N ASN A 96 -7.42 -14.70 -12.08
CA ASN A 96 -6.69 -13.85 -11.13
C ASN A 96 -7.22 -12.40 -11.06
N VAL A 97 -8.05 -11.98 -12.02
CA VAL A 97 -8.74 -10.67 -12.00
C VAL A 97 -10.20 -10.81 -11.60
N VAL A 98 -10.90 -11.82 -12.12
CA VAL A 98 -12.35 -11.99 -11.95
C VAL A 98 -12.71 -12.52 -10.56
N VAL A 99 -11.94 -13.46 -10.00
CA VAL A 99 -12.24 -14.07 -8.69
C VAL A 99 -12.32 -13.01 -7.57
N PRO A 100 -11.37 -12.06 -7.44
CA PRO A 100 -11.49 -10.96 -6.48
C PRO A 100 -12.75 -10.12 -6.60
N ILE A 101 -13.14 -9.79 -7.83
CA ILE A 101 -14.31 -8.95 -8.10
C ILE A 101 -15.55 -9.71 -7.67
N LEU A 102 -15.69 -10.96 -8.13
CA LEU A 102 -16.84 -11.80 -7.79
C LEU A 102 -16.95 -12.09 -6.29
N SER A 103 -15.83 -12.26 -5.59
CA SER A 103 -15.84 -12.53 -4.14
C SER A 103 -16.30 -11.33 -3.30
N HIS A 104 -16.23 -10.11 -3.85
CA HIS A 104 -16.63 -8.87 -3.16
C HIS A 104 -18.02 -8.36 -3.56
N ILE A 105 -18.60 -8.85 -4.66
CA ILE A 105 -19.99 -8.52 -5.03
C ILE A 105 -20.98 -8.78 -3.87
N PRO A 106 -20.93 -9.90 -3.14
CA PRO A 106 -21.85 -10.13 -2.02
C PRO A 106 -21.74 -9.07 -0.91
N VAL A 107 -20.56 -8.51 -0.67
CA VAL A 107 -20.37 -7.43 0.32
C VAL A 107 -21.08 -6.17 -0.16
N ALA A 108 -20.90 -5.80 -1.44
CA ALA A 108 -21.54 -4.61 -2.02
C ALA A 108 -23.07 -4.72 -2.06
N LEU A 109 -23.61 -5.92 -2.27
CA LEU A 109 -25.06 -6.16 -2.30
C LEU A 109 -25.71 -6.19 -0.91
N ASN A 110 -24.92 -6.40 0.15
CA ASN A 110 -25.41 -6.51 1.54
C ASN A 110 -24.93 -5.35 2.42
N LEU A 111 -24.69 -4.18 1.82
CA LEU A 111 -24.31 -2.99 2.60
C LEU A 111 -25.46 -2.59 3.55
N PRO A 112 -25.15 -2.27 4.82
CA PRO A 112 -26.16 -1.85 5.78
C PRO A 112 -26.64 -0.41 5.49
N ASP A 113 -27.77 -0.07 6.10
CA ASP A 113 -28.20 1.33 6.25
C ASP A 113 -27.11 2.10 7.02
N GLN A 114 -26.44 3.03 6.34
CA GLN A 114 -25.22 3.68 6.83
C GLN A 114 -25.48 4.55 8.06
N THR A 115 -26.65 5.19 8.13
CA THR A 115 -27.06 6.04 9.25
C THR A 115 -27.26 5.20 10.51
N LYS A 116 -27.97 4.07 10.39
CA LYS A 116 -28.13 3.12 11.51
C LYS A 116 -26.82 2.44 11.87
N ALA A 117 -26.01 2.07 10.86
CA ALA A 117 -24.75 1.39 11.09
C ALA A 117 -23.77 2.24 11.89
N ALA A 118 -23.65 3.52 11.59
CA ALA A 118 -22.80 4.44 12.35
C ALA A 118 -23.20 4.54 13.83
N LEU A 119 -24.51 4.52 14.15
CA LEU A 119 -24.98 4.47 15.53
C LEU A 119 -24.67 3.13 16.20
N THR A 120 -24.98 2.02 15.54
CA THR A 120 -24.72 0.68 16.09
C THR A 120 -23.23 0.48 16.37
N ILE A 121 -22.35 0.86 15.44
CA ILE A 121 -20.89 0.75 15.62
C ILE A 121 -20.42 1.55 16.83
N LEU A 122 -20.94 2.77 17.01
CA LEU A 122 -20.63 3.62 18.17
C LEU A 122 -21.07 2.97 19.49
N GLU A 123 -22.12 2.17 19.49
CA GLU A 123 -22.67 1.56 20.71
C GLU A 123 -22.03 0.21 21.03
N THR A 124 -21.66 -0.57 20.02
CA THR A 124 -21.28 -1.97 20.20
C THR A 124 -19.78 -2.21 20.04
N THR A 125 -19.14 -1.52 19.10
CA THR A 125 -17.82 -1.95 18.59
C THR A 125 -16.74 -0.90 18.85
N VAL A 126 -17.10 0.38 18.75
CA VAL A 126 -16.19 1.51 18.92
C VAL A 126 -16.83 2.56 19.85
N PRO A 127 -16.91 2.28 21.17
CA PRO A 127 -17.60 3.16 22.13
C PRO A 127 -16.93 4.52 22.33
N CYS A 128 -15.62 4.61 22.05
CA CYS A 128 -14.84 5.83 22.18
C CYS A 128 -14.01 6.05 20.91
N PRO A 129 -14.64 6.41 19.77
CA PRO A 129 -13.91 6.67 18.55
C PRO A 129 -13.20 8.02 18.62
N THR A 130 -12.27 8.29 17.72
CA THR A 130 -11.66 9.62 17.62
C THR A 130 -12.68 10.65 17.14
N ILE A 131 -12.40 11.95 17.36
CA ILE A 131 -13.34 13.04 17.06
C ILE A 131 -13.78 13.08 15.58
N GLU A 132 -12.91 12.60 14.68
CA GLU A 132 -13.17 12.51 13.25
C GLU A 132 -14.41 11.66 12.94
N TYR A 133 -14.74 10.69 13.80
CA TYR A 133 -15.94 9.86 13.64
C TYR A 133 -17.24 10.68 13.56
N PHE A 134 -17.29 11.81 14.28
CA PHE A 134 -18.46 12.69 14.33
C PHE A 134 -18.42 13.82 13.30
N GLN A 135 -17.27 13.99 12.63
CA GLN A 135 -17.05 15.09 11.67
C GLN A 135 -17.29 14.66 10.23
N TYR A 136 -17.16 13.37 9.93
CA TYR A 136 -17.27 12.82 8.58
C TYR A 136 -18.40 11.79 8.50
N GLU A 137 -18.94 11.61 7.30
CA GLU A 137 -19.90 10.55 7.03
C GLU A 137 -19.20 9.18 7.10
N ILE A 138 -19.65 8.35 8.03
CA ILE A 138 -19.09 7.03 8.27
C ILE A 138 -19.69 6.03 7.29
N PHE A 139 -18.81 5.40 6.54
CA PHE A 139 -19.15 4.28 5.67
C PHE A 139 -18.78 2.96 6.37
N ALA A 140 -19.75 2.08 6.57
CA ALA A 140 -19.59 0.76 7.15
C ALA A 140 -19.80 -0.32 6.08
N LEU A 141 -18.81 -1.22 5.94
CA LEU A 141 -18.90 -2.37 5.04
C LEU A 141 -19.90 -3.44 5.53
N GLY A 142 -20.15 -3.50 6.84
CA GLY A 142 -21.07 -4.44 7.45
C GLY A 142 -21.07 -4.30 8.96
N LEU A 143 -22.21 -4.61 9.59
CA LEU A 143 -22.29 -4.76 11.06
C LEU A 143 -21.80 -6.14 11.51
N ASP A 144 -22.03 -7.14 10.67
CA ASP A 144 -21.43 -8.47 10.78
C ASP A 144 -20.32 -8.60 9.73
N ASN A 145 -19.13 -8.96 10.18
CA ASN A 145 -17.95 -9.13 9.33
C ASN A 145 -17.91 -10.48 8.61
N THR A 146 -18.90 -11.37 8.77
CA THR A 146 -18.91 -12.72 8.20
C THR A 146 -18.79 -12.74 6.68
N ILE A 147 -19.63 -11.99 5.96
CA ILE A 147 -19.61 -11.96 4.48
C ILE A 147 -18.27 -11.42 3.97
N SER A 148 -17.80 -10.30 4.55
CA SER A 148 -16.50 -9.71 4.23
C SER A 148 -15.35 -10.68 4.52
N SER A 149 -15.40 -11.40 5.64
CA SER A 149 -14.38 -12.39 6.01
C SER A 149 -14.36 -13.59 5.06
N ILE A 150 -15.53 -14.05 4.58
CA ILE A 150 -15.61 -15.11 3.57
C ILE A 150 -15.03 -14.62 2.23
N GLY A 151 -15.38 -13.41 1.79
CA GLY A 151 -14.88 -12.82 0.54
C GLY A 151 -13.35 -12.65 0.55
N ILE A 152 -12.81 -12.05 1.61
CA ILE A 152 -11.37 -11.87 1.80
C ILE A 152 -10.67 -13.23 1.97
N GLY A 153 -11.24 -14.14 2.78
CA GLY A 153 -10.70 -15.48 3.00
C GLY A 153 -10.58 -16.29 1.71
N THR A 154 -11.58 -16.19 0.82
CA THR A 154 -11.54 -16.83 -0.50
C THR A 154 -10.38 -16.33 -1.36
N ILE A 155 -10.15 -15.01 -1.40
CA ILE A 155 -9.03 -14.40 -2.13
C ILE A 155 -7.70 -14.89 -1.56
N VAL A 156 -7.55 -14.90 -0.23
CA VAL A 156 -6.31 -15.30 0.45
C VAL A 156 -6.00 -16.78 0.17
N ILE A 157 -6.97 -17.67 0.32
CA ILE A 157 -6.80 -19.10 0.04
C ILE A 157 -6.45 -19.33 -1.42
N PHE A 158 -7.14 -18.65 -2.33
CA PHE A 158 -6.87 -18.72 -3.77
C PHE A 158 -5.42 -18.30 -4.07
N ALA A 159 -5.01 -17.10 -3.63
CA ALA A 159 -3.66 -16.57 -3.83
C ALA A 159 -2.57 -17.47 -3.23
N LEU A 160 -2.77 -17.97 -2.01
CA LEU A 160 -1.81 -18.84 -1.32
C LEU A 160 -1.67 -20.18 -2.03
N SER A 161 -2.77 -20.78 -2.48
CA SER A 161 -2.74 -22.08 -3.15
C SER A 161 -1.92 -22.05 -4.44
N GLU A 162 -2.13 -21.03 -5.28
CA GLU A 162 -1.37 -20.84 -6.52
C GLU A 162 0.10 -20.53 -6.24
N SER A 163 0.35 -19.61 -5.29
CA SER A 163 1.71 -19.19 -4.94
C SER A 163 2.55 -20.34 -4.39
N LEU A 164 1.98 -21.16 -3.50
CA LEU A 164 2.64 -22.34 -2.95
C LEU A 164 2.91 -23.37 -4.03
N PHE A 165 1.91 -23.67 -4.88
CA PHE A 165 2.07 -24.63 -5.98
C PHE A 165 3.23 -24.25 -6.90
N PHE A 166 3.21 -23.02 -7.44
CA PHE A 166 4.25 -22.58 -8.38
C PHE A 166 5.62 -22.45 -7.72
N SER A 167 5.69 -21.97 -6.47
CA SER A 167 6.96 -21.83 -5.76
C SER A 167 7.60 -23.17 -5.45
N ILE A 168 6.87 -24.11 -4.83
CA ILE A 168 7.38 -25.44 -4.45
C ILE A 168 7.86 -26.19 -5.70
N HIS A 169 7.07 -26.16 -6.78
CA HIS A 169 7.40 -26.87 -8.01
C HIS A 169 8.59 -26.22 -8.73
N SER A 170 8.70 -24.88 -8.71
CA SER A 170 9.87 -24.17 -9.25
C SER A 170 11.15 -24.51 -8.48
N ILE A 171 11.10 -24.58 -7.14
CA ILE A 171 12.26 -24.97 -6.30
C ILE A 171 12.70 -26.39 -6.64
N HIS A 172 11.75 -27.33 -6.72
CA HIS A 172 12.04 -28.72 -7.01
C HIS A 172 12.76 -28.88 -8.36
N HIS A 173 12.25 -28.24 -9.41
CA HIS A 173 12.84 -28.30 -10.75
C HIS A 173 14.15 -27.51 -10.88
N LEU A 174 14.29 -26.40 -10.17
CA LEU A 174 15.52 -25.62 -10.15
C LEU A 174 16.68 -26.46 -9.62
N LYS A 175 16.47 -27.20 -8.51
CA LYS A 175 17.46 -28.14 -7.95
C LYS A 175 17.88 -29.24 -8.94
N LYS A 176 16.95 -29.67 -9.82
CA LYS A 176 17.21 -30.71 -10.83
C LYS A 176 17.99 -30.16 -12.03
N ILE A 177 17.63 -28.98 -12.54
CA ILE A 177 18.26 -28.36 -13.73
C ILE A 177 19.67 -27.86 -13.43
N THR A 178 19.96 -27.46 -12.19
CA THR A 178 21.31 -27.05 -11.78
C THR A 178 22.35 -28.16 -11.90
N ASN A 179 21.99 -29.41 -12.15
CA ASN A 179 22.98 -30.46 -12.39
C ASN A 179 23.43 -30.54 -13.87
N PHE A 180 22.71 -29.88 -14.79
CA PHE A 180 22.88 -30.02 -16.24
C PHE A 180 23.15 -28.70 -16.99
N THR A 181 23.30 -27.58 -16.27
CA THR A 181 23.51 -26.24 -16.85
C THR A 181 24.89 -25.69 -16.54
N SER A 182 25.37 -24.70 -17.31
CA SER A 182 26.67 -24.05 -17.04
C SER A 182 26.66 -23.32 -15.68
N LYS A 183 27.84 -23.16 -15.05
CA LYS A 183 27.98 -22.48 -13.76
C LYS A 183 27.42 -21.04 -13.77
N ASN A 184 27.58 -20.32 -14.89
CA ASN A 184 27.05 -18.95 -15.05
C ASN A 184 25.52 -18.94 -15.12
N THR A 185 24.90 -19.82 -15.91
CA THR A 185 23.43 -19.92 -15.98
C THR A 185 22.83 -20.36 -14.66
N GLN A 186 23.48 -21.27 -13.93
CA GLN A 186 23.06 -21.67 -12.59
C GLN A 186 23.11 -20.51 -11.59
N LYS A 187 24.20 -19.72 -11.59
CA LYS A 187 24.36 -18.55 -10.72
C LYS A 187 23.25 -17.53 -10.98
N LEU A 188 22.94 -17.26 -12.25
CA LEU A 188 21.88 -16.33 -12.66
C LEU A 188 20.49 -16.82 -12.23
N GLN A 189 20.14 -18.09 -12.50
CA GLN A 189 18.84 -18.66 -12.12
C GLN A 189 18.64 -18.69 -10.60
N LYS A 190 19.68 -19.04 -9.84
CA LYS A 190 19.64 -18.99 -8.36
C LYS A 190 19.47 -17.58 -7.84
N SER A 191 20.26 -16.61 -8.31
CA SER A 191 20.18 -15.22 -7.87
C SER A 191 18.80 -14.61 -8.12
N VAL A 192 18.26 -14.82 -9.32
CA VAL A 192 16.92 -14.37 -9.69
C VAL A 192 15.82 -15.03 -8.85
N PHE A 193 15.92 -16.34 -8.61
CA PHE A 193 14.95 -17.06 -7.78
C PHE A 193 15.02 -16.64 -6.31
N THR A 194 16.22 -16.41 -5.78
CA THR A 194 16.45 -15.87 -4.44
C THR A 194 15.83 -14.49 -4.30
N ALA A 195 16.00 -13.59 -5.27
CA ALA A 195 15.40 -12.25 -5.24
C ALA A 195 13.86 -12.31 -5.15
N ILE A 196 13.22 -13.15 -5.96
CA ILE A 196 11.76 -13.32 -5.97
C ILE A 196 11.27 -13.98 -4.68
N SER A 197 11.99 -14.99 -4.19
CA SER A 197 11.65 -15.67 -2.94
C SER A 197 11.77 -14.73 -1.75
N LEU A 198 12.83 -13.91 -1.72
CA LEU A 198 13.02 -12.90 -0.68
C LEU A 198 11.95 -11.82 -0.76
N GLN A 199 11.62 -11.33 -1.97
CA GLN A 199 10.52 -10.39 -2.17
C GLN A 199 9.19 -10.94 -1.61
N LEU A 200 8.88 -12.21 -1.88
CA LEU A 200 7.67 -12.87 -1.38
C LEU A 200 7.68 -13.04 0.15
N VAL A 201 8.82 -13.45 0.71
CA VAL A 201 9.00 -13.63 2.15
C VAL A 201 8.90 -12.28 2.87
N THR A 202 9.58 -11.24 2.38
CA THR A 202 9.51 -9.88 2.94
C THR A 202 8.08 -9.36 2.93
N THR A 203 7.38 -9.51 1.80
CA THR A 203 5.97 -9.09 1.65
C THR A 203 5.06 -9.82 2.64
N THR A 204 5.20 -11.16 2.73
CA THR A 204 4.37 -11.99 3.61
C THR A 204 4.67 -11.70 5.09
N ALA A 205 5.94 -11.58 5.47
CA ALA A 205 6.36 -11.34 6.85
C ALA A 205 5.84 -10.00 7.39
N VAL A 206 5.88 -8.94 6.56
CA VAL A 206 5.36 -7.61 6.94
C VAL A 206 3.84 -7.64 7.06
N ALA A 207 3.14 -8.38 6.19
CA ALA A 207 1.68 -8.51 6.20
C ALA A 207 1.14 -9.37 7.36
N LEU A 208 1.93 -10.30 7.90
CA LEU A 208 1.52 -11.15 9.02
C LEU A 208 1.23 -10.34 10.29
N ILE A 209 1.94 -9.25 10.53
CA ILE A 209 1.75 -8.40 11.71
C ILE A 209 0.34 -7.76 11.69
N PRO A 210 -0.07 -7.00 10.66
CA PRO A 210 -1.44 -6.52 10.50
C PRO A 210 -2.49 -7.64 10.56
N ALA A 211 -2.27 -8.75 9.86
CA ALA A 211 -3.22 -9.85 9.79
C ALA A 211 -3.48 -10.47 11.18
N SER A 212 -2.41 -10.67 11.97
CA SER A 212 -2.53 -11.21 13.33
C SER A 212 -3.33 -10.29 14.25
N TYR A 213 -3.08 -8.98 14.18
CA TYR A 213 -3.86 -7.99 14.93
C TYR A 213 -5.33 -7.99 14.49
N PHE A 214 -5.60 -8.01 13.19
CA PHE A 214 -6.97 -8.01 12.68
C PHE A 214 -7.76 -9.24 13.12
N ILE A 215 -7.16 -10.43 13.09
CA ILE A 215 -7.81 -11.67 13.56
C ILE A 215 -8.15 -11.56 15.05
N VAL A 216 -7.17 -11.14 15.88
CA VAL A 216 -7.39 -10.99 17.34
C VAL A 216 -8.44 -9.92 17.62
N SER A 217 -8.38 -8.79 16.93
CA SER A 217 -9.31 -7.66 17.08
C SER A 217 -10.74 -8.04 16.68
N ILE A 218 -10.95 -8.79 15.59
CA ILE A 218 -12.27 -9.31 15.22
C ILE A 218 -12.80 -10.29 16.28
N GLN A 219 -12.00 -11.25 16.72
CA GLN A 219 -12.44 -12.29 17.66
C GLN A 219 -12.75 -11.76 19.06
N SER A 220 -11.98 -10.77 19.53
CA SER A 220 -12.12 -10.19 20.86
C SER A 220 -12.97 -8.93 20.91
N GLY A 221 -13.33 -8.36 19.75
CA GLY A 221 -13.94 -7.03 19.66
C GLY A 221 -13.00 -5.90 20.08
N TYR A 222 -11.69 -6.16 20.20
CA TYR A 222 -10.73 -5.18 20.70
C TYR A 222 -10.46 -4.07 19.68
N TYR A 223 -10.88 -2.85 20.00
CA TYR A 223 -10.62 -1.65 19.21
C TYR A 223 -9.41 -0.88 19.74
N ASN A 224 -8.47 -0.55 18.87
CA ASN A 224 -7.36 0.37 19.18
C ASN A 224 -6.91 1.13 17.93
N GLN A 225 -7.27 2.41 17.85
CA GLN A 225 -6.99 3.23 16.67
C GLN A 225 -5.49 3.38 16.37
N ALA A 226 -4.64 3.43 17.40
CA ALA A 226 -3.20 3.57 17.20
C ALA A 226 -2.60 2.32 16.55
N ILE A 227 -2.98 1.13 17.02
CA ILE A 227 -2.52 -0.14 16.43
C ILE A 227 -3.10 -0.31 15.02
N THR A 228 -4.37 0.04 14.82
CA THR A 228 -4.98 0.04 13.48
C THR A 228 -4.20 0.94 12.52
N ASN A 229 -3.87 2.17 12.91
CA ASN A 229 -3.07 3.08 12.08
C ASN A 229 -1.67 2.53 11.77
N VAL A 230 -1.00 1.91 12.73
CA VAL A 230 0.29 1.22 12.51
C VAL A 230 0.15 0.07 11.52
N CYS A 231 -0.94 -0.70 11.59
CA CYS A 231 -1.21 -1.78 10.65
C CYS A 231 -1.35 -1.27 9.22
N PHE A 232 -2.09 -0.18 9.00
CA PHE A 232 -2.21 0.44 7.68
C PHE A 232 -0.88 1.02 7.16
N ILE A 233 -0.03 1.55 8.04
CA ILE A 233 1.35 1.97 7.69
C ILE A 233 2.18 0.77 7.20
N LEU A 234 2.16 -0.35 7.93
CA LEU A 234 2.86 -1.58 7.54
C LEU A 234 2.33 -2.14 6.21
N ILE A 235 1.01 -2.11 6.02
CA ILE A 235 0.35 -2.47 4.76
C ILE A 235 0.71 -1.49 3.64
N SER A 236 1.06 -0.24 3.89
CA SER A 236 1.51 0.66 2.81
C SER A 236 3.01 0.48 2.50
N ILE A 237 3.86 0.20 3.49
CA ILE A 237 5.33 0.08 3.30
C ILE A 237 5.75 -1.25 2.64
N HIS A 238 4.92 -2.30 2.66
CA HIS A 238 5.31 -3.62 2.13
C HIS A 238 5.78 -3.58 0.66
N GLY A 239 5.11 -2.82 -0.22
CA GLY A 239 5.44 -2.73 -1.64
C GLY A 239 6.80 -2.07 -1.89
N PHE A 240 7.15 -1.11 -1.04
CA PHE A 240 8.45 -0.48 -1.01
C PHE A 240 9.56 -1.45 -0.58
N LEU A 241 9.35 -2.23 0.50
CA LEU A 241 10.31 -3.26 0.95
C LEU A 241 10.47 -4.40 -0.06
N ALA A 242 9.38 -4.76 -0.75
CA ALA A 242 9.40 -5.73 -1.84
C ALA A 242 10.26 -5.23 -3.02
N THR A 243 10.15 -3.95 -3.35
CA THR A 243 10.92 -3.33 -4.44
C THR A 243 12.41 -3.25 -4.10
N ILE A 244 12.78 -2.87 -2.87
CA ILE A 244 14.18 -2.95 -2.40
C ILE A 244 14.72 -4.38 -2.54
N SER A 245 13.92 -5.38 -2.17
CA SER A 245 14.33 -6.79 -2.26
C SER A 245 14.64 -7.21 -3.70
N ILE A 246 13.90 -6.68 -4.69
CA ILE A 246 14.21 -6.90 -6.10
C ILE A 246 15.49 -6.13 -6.47
N CYS A 247 15.57 -4.84 -6.20
CA CYS A 247 16.70 -3.99 -6.62
C CYS A 247 18.05 -4.47 -6.06
N THR A 248 18.07 -5.04 -4.86
CA THR A 248 19.31 -5.48 -4.20
C THR A 248 19.78 -6.87 -4.63
N PHE A 249 18.86 -7.78 -4.97
CA PHE A 249 19.20 -9.19 -5.25
C PHE A 249 18.99 -9.59 -6.71
N TYR A 250 18.31 -8.76 -7.52
CA TYR A 250 18.22 -8.99 -8.95
C TYR A 250 19.61 -8.78 -9.54
N PRO A 251 20.21 -9.81 -10.16
CA PRO A 251 21.53 -9.65 -10.73
C PRO A 251 21.44 -8.68 -11.90
N ASP A 252 22.21 -7.59 -11.85
CA ASP A 252 22.59 -6.87 -13.05
C ASP A 252 23.28 -7.89 -13.94
N SER A 253 22.57 -8.32 -14.99
CA SER A 253 23.16 -9.15 -16.01
C SER A 253 24.19 -8.29 -16.74
N THR A 254 25.42 -8.30 -16.25
CA THR A 254 26.63 -7.74 -16.87
C THR A 254 26.99 -8.37 -18.22
N ASP A 255 26.08 -9.15 -18.82
CA ASP A 255 26.22 -9.80 -20.13
C ASP A 255 25.12 -9.37 -21.14
N ILE A 256 24.30 -8.34 -20.87
CA ILE A 256 23.45 -7.73 -21.91
C ILE A 256 24.20 -6.56 -22.54
N THR A 257 25.29 -6.86 -23.24
CA THR A 257 26.03 -5.95 -24.14
C THR A 257 25.35 -5.80 -25.52
N THR A 258 24.02 -5.86 -25.60
CA THR A 258 23.28 -5.75 -26.88
C THR A 258 22.05 -4.84 -26.84
N CYS A 259 21.93 -3.94 -25.87
CA CYS A 259 20.96 -2.84 -25.95
C CYS A 259 21.62 -1.55 -25.45
N GLU A 260 22.27 -0.84 -26.37
CA GLU A 260 22.69 0.56 -26.17
C GLU A 260 21.51 1.47 -25.74
N ASP A 261 20.27 1.05 -25.99
CA ASP A 261 19.05 1.81 -25.67
C ASP A 261 18.48 1.59 -24.25
N LEU A 262 18.94 0.60 -23.48
CA LEU A 262 18.37 0.28 -22.17
C LEU A 262 18.57 1.39 -21.10
N PRO A 263 19.74 2.06 -20.98
CA PRO A 263 19.88 3.20 -20.08
C PRO A 263 19.01 4.38 -20.51
N ILE A 264 18.83 4.61 -21.81
CA ILE A 264 17.97 5.68 -22.36
C ILE A 264 16.51 5.42 -21.99
N ILE A 265 16.01 4.20 -22.17
CA ILE A 265 14.63 3.82 -21.79
C ILE A 265 14.44 3.91 -20.28
N ARG A 266 15.42 3.48 -19.47
CA ARG A 266 15.37 3.58 -18.00
C ARG A 266 15.31 5.05 -17.55
N SER A 267 16.16 5.90 -18.13
CA SER A 267 16.17 7.34 -17.87
C SER A 267 14.87 8.00 -18.34
N ALA A 268 14.34 7.62 -19.50
CA ALA A 268 13.06 8.14 -20.01
C ALA A 268 11.88 7.76 -19.09
N ILE A 269 11.80 6.51 -18.63
CA ILE A 269 10.78 6.06 -17.68
C ILE A 269 10.92 6.83 -16.35
N TYR A 270 12.14 7.01 -15.86
CA TYR A 270 12.40 7.78 -14.65
C TYR A 270 11.96 9.24 -14.81
N ILE A 271 12.30 9.89 -15.93
CA ILE A 271 11.90 11.26 -16.24
C ILE A 271 10.37 11.38 -16.31
N ILE A 272 9.70 10.41 -16.95
CA ILE A 272 8.23 10.38 -17.04
C ILE A 272 7.61 10.22 -15.65
N LEU A 273 8.12 9.29 -14.83
CA LEU A 273 7.62 9.08 -13.46
C LEU A 273 7.83 10.31 -12.58
N ASP A 274 8.99 10.96 -12.68
CA ASP A 274 9.28 12.13 -11.88
C ASP A 274 8.47 13.35 -12.33
N PHE A 275 8.27 13.51 -13.63
CA PHE A 275 7.34 14.48 -14.18
C PHE A 275 5.91 14.22 -13.72
N LEU A 276 5.46 12.96 -13.66
CA LEU A 276 4.15 12.59 -13.11
C LEU A 276 4.03 12.90 -11.62
N VAL A 277 5.09 12.70 -10.83
CA VAL A 277 5.11 13.07 -9.40
C VAL A 277 5.09 14.59 -9.22
N MET A 278 5.85 15.33 -10.03
CA MET A 278 5.80 16.80 -10.07
C MET A 278 4.42 17.31 -10.52
N PHE A 279 3.80 16.68 -11.52
CA PHE A 279 2.45 17.02 -11.95
C PHE A 279 1.41 16.68 -10.87
N SER A 280 1.57 15.55 -10.18
CA SER A 280 0.79 15.18 -9.00
C SER A 280 0.87 16.24 -7.90
N SER A 281 2.04 16.87 -7.70
CA SER A 281 2.23 17.96 -6.74
C SER A 281 1.29 19.17 -6.97
N ILE A 282 0.88 19.43 -8.23
CA ILE A 282 -0.10 20.48 -8.57
C ILE A 282 -1.50 20.11 -8.02
N PHE A 283 -1.86 18.83 -8.01
CA PHE A 283 -3.14 18.37 -7.46
C PHE A 283 -3.23 18.53 -5.94
N TYR A 284 -2.12 18.66 -5.23
CA TYR A 284 -2.15 19.00 -3.80
C TYR A 284 -2.60 20.43 -3.53
N ILE A 285 -2.40 21.35 -4.48
CA ILE A 285 -2.96 22.71 -4.39
C ILE A 285 -4.49 22.63 -4.42
N PHE A 286 -5.06 21.73 -5.23
CA PHE A 286 -6.50 21.48 -5.25
C PHE A 286 -6.99 20.82 -3.95
N ILE A 287 -6.27 19.83 -3.42
CA ILE A 287 -6.56 19.24 -2.09
C ILE A 287 -6.53 20.34 -1.02
N LEU A 288 -5.57 21.26 -1.09
CA LEU A 288 -5.43 22.37 -0.16
C LEU A 288 -6.61 23.34 -0.20
N VAL A 289 -7.09 23.68 -1.39
CA VAL A 289 -8.29 24.51 -1.54
C VAL A 289 -9.51 23.80 -0.96
N SER A 290 -9.65 22.50 -1.19
CA SER A 290 -10.77 21.72 -0.63
C SER A 290 -10.72 21.64 0.89
N VAL A 291 -9.58 21.24 1.45
CA VAL A 291 -9.37 21.16 2.90
C VAL A 291 -9.59 22.52 3.55
N ARG A 292 -9.09 23.61 2.96
CA ARG A 292 -9.28 24.97 3.48
C ARG A 292 -10.75 25.43 3.45
N ASN A 293 -11.51 25.02 2.44
CA ASN A 293 -12.95 25.28 2.38
C ASN A 293 -13.71 24.51 3.47
N ILE A 294 -13.33 23.26 3.75
CA ILE A 294 -13.91 22.44 4.82
C ILE A 294 -13.56 23.03 6.19
N THR A 295 -12.29 23.40 6.41
CA THR A 295 -11.83 23.97 7.70
C THR A 295 -12.44 25.34 7.98
N ARG A 296 -12.72 26.16 6.96
CA ARG A 296 -13.39 27.46 7.13
C ARG A 296 -14.81 27.34 7.70
N ASN A 297 -15.49 26.23 7.42
CA ASN A 297 -16.86 25.99 7.86
C ASN A 297 -16.96 25.28 9.23
N ALA A 298 -15.84 24.81 9.80
CA ALA A 298 -15.79 24.12 11.09
C ALA A 298 -15.29 25.05 12.22
N SER A 299 -16.21 25.60 13.01
CA SER A 299 -15.94 26.65 14.02
C SER A 299 -15.05 26.23 15.21
N ASN A 300 -14.73 24.94 15.40
CA ASN A 300 -13.99 24.42 16.56
C ASN A 300 -12.57 23.87 16.24
N PHE A 301 -12.06 24.08 15.02
CA PHE A 301 -10.84 23.45 14.49
C PHE A 301 -9.51 24.10 14.98
N MET A 302 -9.40 24.49 16.24
CA MET A 302 -8.25 25.30 16.73
C MET A 302 -7.06 24.51 17.32
N LYS A 303 -6.92 23.18 17.16
CA LYS A 303 -5.77 22.46 17.75
C LYS A 303 -5.03 21.43 16.89
N THR A 304 -5.45 21.17 15.66
CA THR A 304 -4.72 20.38 14.64
C THR A 304 -4.81 21.11 13.32
N ARG A 305 -3.68 21.44 12.68
CA ARG A 305 -3.67 22.13 11.37
C ARG A 305 -3.21 21.15 10.28
N PRO A 306 -4.01 20.14 9.91
CA PRO A 306 -3.66 19.14 8.89
C PRO A 306 -3.35 19.80 7.54
N GLU A 307 -3.97 20.95 7.25
CA GLU A 307 -3.69 21.79 6.08
C GLU A 307 -2.19 22.13 5.96
N LYS A 308 -1.55 22.51 7.06
CA LYS A 308 -0.13 22.88 7.07
C LYS A 308 0.77 21.67 6.86
N VAL A 309 0.40 20.51 7.40
CA VAL A 309 1.18 19.28 7.26
C VAL A 309 1.14 18.80 5.81
N ILE A 310 -0.03 18.84 5.17
CA ILE A 310 -0.18 18.53 3.74
C ILE A 310 0.62 19.55 2.90
N ILE A 311 0.62 20.85 3.25
CA ILE A 311 1.49 21.85 2.59
C ILE A 311 2.97 21.49 2.74
N TYR A 312 3.44 21.21 3.95
CA TYR A 312 4.84 20.88 4.17
C TYR A 312 5.23 19.57 3.49
N GLN A 313 4.35 18.58 3.43
CA GLN A 313 4.52 17.37 2.64
C GLN A 313 4.79 17.70 1.18
N THR A 314 3.87 18.44 0.56
CA THR A 314 3.96 18.77 -0.87
C THR A 314 5.17 19.66 -1.14
N LEU A 315 5.47 20.62 -0.27
CA LEU A 315 6.64 21.50 -0.42
C LEU A 315 7.96 20.75 -0.26
N VAL A 316 8.07 19.84 0.72
CA VAL A 316 9.26 19.01 0.92
C VAL A 316 9.43 18.03 -0.25
N LEU A 317 8.35 17.37 -0.69
CA LEU A 317 8.39 16.49 -1.85
C LEU A 317 8.81 17.26 -3.11
N LEU A 318 8.16 18.38 -3.40
CA LEU A 318 8.47 19.22 -4.56
C LEU A 318 9.91 19.76 -4.48
N PHE A 319 10.37 20.20 -3.32
CA PHE A 319 11.73 20.69 -3.12
C PHE A 319 12.76 19.60 -3.37
N VAL A 320 12.57 18.40 -2.80
CA VAL A 320 13.50 17.28 -3.01
C VAL A 320 13.48 16.83 -4.47
N LYS A 321 12.31 16.76 -5.12
CA LYS A 321 12.21 16.44 -6.55
C LYS A 321 12.90 17.50 -7.42
N LEU A 322 12.65 18.78 -7.19
CA LEU A 322 13.32 19.89 -7.91
C LEU A 322 14.84 19.92 -7.68
N LEU A 323 15.34 19.40 -6.56
CA LEU A 323 16.76 19.30 -6.27
C LEU A 323 17.39 18.05 -6.90
N CYS A 324 16.77 16.88 -6.72
CA CYS A 324 17.29 15.59 -7.17
C CYS A 324 17.17 15.42 -8.69
N PHE A 325 16.06 15.86 -9.30
CA PHE A 325 15.80 15.66 -10.73
C PHE A 325 16.86 16.30 -11.65
N PRO A 326 17.24 17.60 -11.49
CA PRO A 326 18.28 18.20 -12.32
C PRO A 326 19.65 17.57 -12.07
N LEU A 327 19.95 17.15 -10.84
CA LEU A 327 21.21 16.50 -10.48
C LEU A 327 21.32 15.10 -11.08
N ILE A 328 20.21 14.35 -11.14
CA ILE A 328 20.15 13.02 -11.75
C ILE A 328 20.19 13.14 -13.29
N LEU A 329 19.53 14.12 -13.88
CA LEU A 329 19.65 14.45 -15.32
C LEU A 329 21.08 14.88 -15.68
N PHE A 330 21.70 15.72 -14.87
CA PHE A 330 23.09 16.14 -15.06
C PHE A 330 24.05 14.95 -14.93
N ALA A 331 23.85 14.09 -13.94
CA ALA A 331 24.64 12.88 -13.79
C ALA A 331 24.48 11.95 -15.01
N THR A 332 23.27 11.69 -15.47
CA THR A 332 23.00 10.77 -16.59
C THR A 332 23.36 11.33 -17.97
N GLY A 333 23.24 12.63 -18.20
CA GLY A 333 23.60 13.25 -19.48
C GLY A 333 25.08 13.63 -19.57
N PHE A 334 25.57 14.43 -18.62
CA PHE A 334 26.88 15.08 -18.73
C PHE A 334 28.05 14.20 -18.27
N LEU A 335 27.89 13.43 -17.19
CA LEU A 335 28.97 12.55 -16.69
C LEU A 335 29.14 11.30 -17.57
N GLN A 336 28.08 10.87 -18.25
CA GLN A 336 28.12 9.77 -19.21
C GLN A 336 28.89 10.15 -20.47
N ASP A 337 28.70 11.37 -20.99
CA ASP A 337 29.47 11.91 -22.13
C ASP A 337 30.96 12.08 -21.83
N LEU A 338 31.32 12.30 -20.56
CA LEU A 338 32.71 12.39 -20.09
C LEU A 338 33.35 11.03 -19.78
N ASN A 339 32.62 9.93 -19.95
CA ASN A 339 33.06 8.55 -19.68
C ASN A 339 33.58 8.33 -18.24
N LEU A 340 33.08 9.12 -17.28
CA LEU A 340 33.47 9.09 -15.85
C LEU A 340 32.59 8.12 -15.05
N ASN A 341 32.51 6.86 -15.51
CA ASN A 341 31.60 5.85 -14.96
C ASN A 341 31.78 5.60 -13.45
N GLY A 342 33.00 5.76 -12.92
CA GLY A 342 33.25 5.64 -11.47
C GLY A 342 32.67 6.77 -10.61
N ILE A 343 32.59 8.00 -11.14
CA ILE A 343 31.99 9.15 -10.45
C ILE A 343 30.46 9.13 -10.63
N LEU A 344 30.00 8.67 -11.80
CA LEU A 344 28.59 8.42 -12.09
C LEU A 344 27.97 7.55 -10.99
N ASP A 345 28.56 6.39 -10.70
CA ASP A 345 28.01 5.46 -9.70
C ASP A 345 27.97 6.05 -8.28
N VAL A 346 28.98 6.84 -7.90
CA VAL A 346 29.07 7.45 -6.56
C VAL A 346 28.05 8.57 -6.37
N ILE A 347 27.62 9.26 -7.42
CA ILE A 347 26.70 10.39 -7.35
C ILE A 347 25.26 9.97 -7.70
N TYR A 348 25.11 9.21 -8.79
CA TYR A 348 23.82 8.79 -9.33
C TYR A 348 23.08 7.86 -8.37
N TYR A 349 23.70 6.79 -7.89
CA TYR A 349 23.00 5.80 -7.06
C TYR A 349 22.51 6.39 -5.73
N PRO A 350 23.32 7.16 -4.97
CA PRO A 350 22.82 7.79 -3.75
C PRO A 350 21.71 8.81 -4.00
N LEU A 351 21.81 9.64 -5.04
CA LEU A 351 20.75 10.59 -5.38
C LEU A 351 19.47 9.90 -5.82
N PHE A 352 19.58 8.87 -6.65
CA PHE A 352 18.44 8.05 -7.07
C PHE A 352 17.78 7.34 -5.89
N ILE A 353 18.59 6.81 -4.95
CA ILE A 353 18.08 6.22 -3.71
C ILE A 353 17.36 7.27 -2.88
N ILE A 354 17.96 8.44 -2.65
CA ILE A 354 17.31 9.53 -1.90
C ILE A 354 15.99 9.91 -2.56
N ASP A 355 15.97 10.09 -3.87
CA ASP A 355 14.77 10.44 -4.63
C ASP A 355 13.66 9.38 -4.53
N PHE A 356 14.05 8.11 -4.68
CA PHE A 356 13.17 6.94 -4.56
C PHE A 356 12.62 6.78 -3.13
N LEU A 357 13.45 7.01 -2.11
CA LEU A 357 13.09 6.92 -0.69
C LEU A 357 12.19 8.07 -0.24
N THR A 358 12.39 9.27 -0.78
CA THR A 358 11.74 10.48 -0.29
C THR A 358 10.24 10.41 -0.47
N THR A 359 9.76 9.90 -1.61
CA THR A 359 8.33 9.83 -1.92
C THR A 359 7.55 9.03 -0.87
N PRO A 360 7.83 7.72 -0.64
CA PRO A 360 7.13 6.95 0.39
C PRO A 360 7.35 7.50 1.80
N ILE A 361 8.55 7.99 2.15
CA ILE A 361 8.82 8.56 3.48
C ILE A 361 7.98 9.81 3.74
N VAL A 362 7.89 10.73 2.78
CA VAL A 362 7.15 11.98 2.90
C VAL A 362 5.64 11.71 2.99
N PHE A 363 5.12 10.74 2.22
CA PHE A 363 3.75 10.25 2.36
C PHE A 363 3.46 9.66 3.75
N GLN A 364 4.35 8.81 4.26
CA GLN A 364 4.21 8.14 5.56
C GLN A 364 4.31 9.09 6.75
N ILE A 365 5.27 10.01 6.72
CA ILE A 365 5.41 11.09 7.71
C ILE A 365 4.14 11.92 7.71
N THR A 366 3.57 12.22 6.55
CA THR A 366 2.38 13.06 6.53
C THR A 366 1.15 12.36 7.08
N TYR A 367 0.95 11.08 6.77
CA TYR A 367 -0.10 10.28 7.40
C TYR A 367 0.04 10.24 8.93
N LEU A 368 1.27 10.11 9.45
CA LEU A 368 1.56 10.14 10.88
C LEU A 368 1.33 11.52 11.53
N PHE A 369 1.71 12.61 10.85
CA PHE A 369 1.65 13.97 11.39
C PHE A 369 0.32 14.68 11.15
N CYS A 370 -0.50 14.23 10.19
CA CYS A 370 -1.87 14.71 9.97
C CYS A 370 -2.81 14.35 11.12
N ASN A 371 -2.49 13.32 11.91
CA ASN A 371 -3.23 12.96 13.11
C ASN A 371 -2.39 13.29 14.36
N LYS A 372 -2.73 14.40 15.03
CA LYS A 372 -2.02 14.85 16.25
C LYS A 372 -2.06 13.82 17.37
N THR A 373 -3.10 13.00 17.44
CA THR A 373 -3.19 11.90 18.40
C THR A 373 -2.12 10.84 18.10
N ASN A 374 -1.92 10.49 16.82
CA ASN A 374 -0.84 9.59 16.41
C ASN A 374 0.54 10.18 16.72
N LEU A 375 0.75 11.47 16.45
CA LEU A 375 2.02 12.16 16.72
C LEU A 375 2.32 12.26 18.22
N GLU A 376 1.33 12.59 19.06
CA GLU A 376 1.51 12.64 20.51
C GLU A 376 1.78 11.24 21.09
N ILE A 377 1.15 10.19 20.54
CA ILE A 377 1.44 8.80 20.91
C ILE A 377 2.87 8.43 20.51
N LEU A 378 3.28 8.76 19.27
CA LEU A 378 4.62 8.46 18.73
C LEU A 378 5.74 9.23 19.46
N LEU A 379 5.52 10.50 19.79
CA LEU A 379 6.50 11.32 20.54
C LEU A 379 6.60 10.92 22.02
N LYS A 380 5.53 10.34 22.58
CA LYS A 380 5.55 9.71 23.92
C LYS A 380 6.10 8.28 23.89
N MET A 381 6.34 7.68 22.71
CA MET A 381 6.94 6.35 22.59
C MET A 381 8.42 6.38 22.99
N ASN A 382 8.71 5.86 24.17
CA ASN A 382 10.06 5.48 24.54
C ASN A 382 10.23 3.98 24.28
N PHE A 383 10.81 3.63 23.12
CA PHE A 383 10.96 2.25 22.62
C PHE A 383 11.77 1.30 23.51
N ARG A 384 12.41 1.82 24.57
CA ARG A 384 13.23 1.03 25.51
C ARG A 384 12.48 0.43 26.71
N LYS A 385 11.22 0.80 26.97
CA LYS A 385 10.51 0.36 28.19
C LYS A 385 9.34 -0.59 27.87
N LEU A 386 9.29 -1.74 28.54
CA LEU A 386 8.18 -2.70 28.50
C LEU A 386 6.82 -2.06 28.90
N LYS A 387 6.88 -0.96 29.66
CA LYS A 387 5.71 -0.15 30.06
C LYS A 387 5.04 0.54 28.86
N THR A 388 5.79 0.89 27.82
CA THR A 388 5.30 1.50 26.58
C THR A 388 4.38 0.52 25.82
N TRP A 389 4.71 -0.77 25.82
CA TRP A 389 3.84 -1.83 25.30
C TRP A 389 2.55 -1.98 26.11
N LYS A 390 2.62 -1.79 27.44
CA LYS A 390 1.43 -1.78 28.30
C LYS A 390 0.51 -0.59 28.02
N THR A 391 1.07 0.58 27.66
CA THR A 391 0.30 1.76 27.22
C THR A 391 -0.25 1.62 25.80
N ILE A 392 0.40 0.85 24.94
CA ILE A 392 -0.10 0.48 23.61
C ILE A 392 -1.26 -0.51 23.72
N CYS A 393 -1.18 -1.49 24.65
CA CYS A 393 -2.20 -2.52 24.84
C CYS A 393 -3.37 -2.07 25.75
N CYS A 394 -3.15 -1.12 26.66
CA CYS A 394 -4.20 -0.53 27.49
C CYS A 394 -4.36 0.93 27.10
N GLY A 395 -5.37 1.21 26.27
CA GLY A 395 -5.71 2.56 25.82
C GLY A 395 -5.74 3.55 26.98
N HIS A 396 -5.14 4.72 26.79
CA HIS A 396 -5.12 5.77 27.78
C HIS A 396 -6.55 6.33 27.94
N ASN A 397 -7.15 6.14 29.13
CA ASN A 397 -8.40 6.76 29.58
C ASN A 397 -8.26 8.27 29.82
N SER A 398 -7.63 9.00 28.90
CA SER A 398 -7.49 10.45 29.02
C SER A 398 -8.28 11.14 27.93
N SER A 399 -9.18 12.02 28.37
CA SER A 399 -10.01 13.00 27.65
C SER A 399 -11.35 12.49 27.10
N ASN A 400 -12.48 13.20 27.20
CA ASN A 400 -12.87 14.45 27.89
C ASN A 400 -14.40 14.61 27.74
N TYR A 401 -15.05 15.43 28.58
CA TYR A 401 -16.46 15.86 28.46
C TYR A 401 -16.94 16.15 27.02
N VAL A 402 -16.06 16.65 26.15
CA VAL A 402 -16.31 16.93 24.73
C VAL A 402 -16.73 15.68 23.96
N GLN A 403 -16.12 14.52 24.23
CA GLN A 403 -16.42 13.28 23.52
C GLN A 403 -17.77 12.70 23.96
N GLN A 404 -18.10 12.79 25.24
CA GLN A 404 -19.44 12.44 25.75
C GLN A 404 -20.54 13.38 25.21
N TYR A 405 -20.22 14.67 25.04
CA TYR A 405 -21.12 15.65 24.42
C TYR A 405 -21.36 15.36 22.93
N GLU A 406 -20.32 15.03 22.16
CA GLU A 406 -20.50 14.69 20.74
C GLU A 406 -21.26 13.36 20.56
N ILE A 407 -21.03 12.37 21.45
CA ILE A 407 -21.82 11.12 21.46
C ILE A 407 -23.31 11.42 21.69
N SER A 408 -23.62 12.25 22.69
CA SER A 408 -25.02 12.58 23.00
C SER A 408 -25.67 13.43 21.90
N ARG A 409 -24.94 14.39 21.34
CA ARG A 409 -25.41 15.21 20.21
C ARG A 409 -25.67 14.36 18.96
N PHE A 410 -24.73 13.49 18.59
CA PHE A 410 -24.84 12.63 17.41
C PHE A 410 -26.06 11.70 17.49
N ARG A 411 -26.34 11.13 18.67
CA ARG A 411 -27.57 10.36 18.90
C ARG A 411 -28.84 11.16 18.65
N VAL A 412 -28.90 12.40 19.15
CA VAL A 412 -30.11 13.24 19.01
C VAL A 412 -30.35 13.61 17.55
N THR A 413 -29.32 14.02 16.80
CA THR A 413 -29.47 14.42 15.38
C THR A 413 -29.78 13.28 14.42
N THR A 414 -29.48 12.04 14.81
CA THR A 414 -29.64 10.87 13.92
C THR A 414 -30.96 10.12 14.17
N ILE A 415 -31.61 10.36 15.31
CA ILE A 415 -32.90 9.74 15.70
C ILE A 415 -34.10 10.62 15.31
N THR A 416 -33.89 11.92 15.06
CA THR A 416 -34.87 12.85 14.49
C THR A 416 -34.83 12.83 12.97
#